data_AF-A0A2E9CCI4-F1
#
_entry.id   AF-A0A2E9CCI4-F1
#
_cell.length_a   1.000
_cell.length_b   1.000
_cell.length_c   1.000
_cell.angle_alpha   90.00
_cell.angle_beta   90.00
_cell.angle_gamma   90.00
#
_symmetry.space_group_name_H-M   'P 1'
#
loop_
_entity.id
_entity.type
_entity.pdbx_description
1 polymer ?
#
loop_
_entity_poly.entity_id
_entity_poly.type
_entity_poly.pdbx_seq_one_letter_code
_entity_poly.pdbx_strand_id
1 'polypeptide(L)'
;MSIFVSDEAKQKFQGFWFGLGVPIFGGWGISLFSLILLTNKNLGIAGNPYSPMTHIVTILWMSGHLLLWPLLSWLMIRRAKKSGNLHCEKGSRLSLKLAIAWIAFIVSVGALQALSGGA
;
A
#
# COMPACT_ATOMS: atom_id res chain seq x y z
N MET A 1 0.26 -3.15 -38.11
CA MET A 1 -0.13 -4.37 -37.38
C MET A 1 -0.85 -3.95 -36.10
N SER A 2 -2.18 -3.95 -36.09
CA SER A 2 -2.94 -3.80 -34.84
C SER A 2 -2.81 -5.11 -34.08
N ILE A 3 -2.11 -5.07 -32.97
CA ILE A 3 -2.02 -6.20 -32.04
C ILE A 3 -3.41 -6.34 -31.43
N PHE A 4 -4.27 -7.15 -32.06
CA PHE A 4 -5.56 -7.52 -31.51
C PHE A 4 -5.30 -8.41 -30.30
N VAL A 5 -5.06 -7.79 -29.15
CA VAL A 5 -5.20 -8.45 -27.86
C VAL A 5 -6.64 -8.89 -27.78
N SER A 6 -6.88 -10.21 -27.74
CA SER A 6 -8.24 -10.73 -27.57
C SER A 6 -8.85 -10.14 -26.29
N ASP A 7 -10.16 -9.88 -26.30
CA ASP A 7 -10.85 -9.32 -25.13
C ASP A 7 -10.64 -10.18 -23.87
N GLU A 8 -10.44 -11.49 -24.05
CA GLU A 8 -10.10 -12.42 -22.99
C GLU A 8 -8.72 -12.14 -22.37
N ALA A 9 -7.69 -11.89 -23.18
CA ALA A 9 -6.36 -11.51 -22.69
C ALA A 9 -6.40 -10.16 -21.95
N LYS A 10 -7.21 -9.21 -22.43
CA LYS A 10 -7.43 -7.91 -21.79
C LYS A 10 -8.11 -8.06 -20.42
N GLN A 11 -9.15 -8.88 -20.31
CA GLN A 11 -9.84 -9.14 -19.02
C GLN A 11 -8.92 -9.84 -18.01
N LYS A 12 -8.12 -10.82 -18.45
CA LYS A 12 -7.14 -11.51 -17.60
C LYS A 12 -6.08 -10.55 -17.07
N PHE A 13 -5.56 -9.69 -17.94
CA PHE A 13 -4.58 -8.66 -17.57
C PHE A 13 -5.18 -7.63 -16.60
N GLN A 14 -6.39 -7.14 -16.87
CA GLN A 14 -7.11 -6.22 -15.98
C GLN A 14 -7.35 -6.84 -14.60
N GLY A 15 -7.79 -8.11 -14.53
CA GLY A 15 -8.00 -8.80 -13.26
C GLY A 15 -6.72 -8.91 -12.43
N PHE A 16 -5.60 -9.23 -13.08
CA PHE A 16 -4.29 -9.26 -12.42
C PHE A 16 -3.89 -7.89 -11.87
N TRP A 17 -3.93 -6.84 -12.69
CA TRP A 17 -3.56 -5.49 -12.27
C TRP A 17 -4.52 -4.90 -11.24
N PHE A 18 -5.79 -5.27 -11.29
CA PHE A 18 -6.75 -4.89 -10.26
C PHE A 18 -6.37 -5.52 -8.91
N GLY A 19 -6.07 -6.82 -8.88
CA GLY A 19 -5.59 -7.50 -7.68
C GLY A 19 -4.24 -6.97 -7.16
N LEU A 20 -3.35 -6.58 -8.07
CA LEU A 20 -2.04 -6.05 -7.72
C LEU A 20 -2.11 -4.60 -7.22
N GLY A 21 -2.75 -3.74 -8.01
CA GLY A 21 -2.70 -2.29 -7.89
C GLY A 21 -3.61 -1.75 -6.80
N VAL A 22 -4.84 -2.27 -6.64
CA VAL A 22 -5.79 -1.74 -5.64
C VAL A 22 -5.20 -1.75 -4.22
N PRO A 23 -4.55 -2.82 -3.74
CA PRO A 23 -3.92 -2.79 -2.43
C PRO A 23 -2.74 -1.81 -2.33
N ILE A 24 -1.93 -1.69 -3.39
CA ILE A 24 -0.79 -0.77 -3.45
C ILE A 24 -1.31 0.66 -3.34
N PHE A 25 -2.23 1.06 -4.23
CA PHE A 25 -2.81 2.39 -4.26
C PHE A 25 -3.62 2.69 -3.01
N GLY A 26 -4.32 1.70 -2.44
CA GLY A 26 -5.05 1.89 -1.19
C GLY A 26 -4.11 2.16 -0.01
N GLY A 27 -3.06 1.35 0.15
CA GLY A 27 -2.10 1.53 1.24
C GLY A 27 -1.27 2.80 1.09
N TRP A 28 -0.61 2.97 -0.06
CA TRP A 28 0.19 4.17 -0.32
C TRP A 28 -0.66 5.43 -0.44
N GLY A 29 -1.88 5.33 -0.95
CA GLY A 29 -2.78 6.48 -1.08
C GLY A 29 -3.09 7.12 0.26
N ILE A 30 -3.40 6.31 1.29
CA ILE A 30 -3.58 6.83 2.64
C ILE A 30 -2.27 7.42 3.17
N SER A 31 -1.15 6.72 3.01
CA SER A 31 0.14 7.23 3.47
C SER A 31 0.49 8.58 2.82
N LEU A 32 0.40 8.70 1.50
CA LEU A 32 0.70 9.92 0.77
C LEU A 32 -0.28 11.04 1.13
N PHE A 33 -1.56 10.74 1.27
CA PHE A 33 -2.56 11.72 1.70
C PHE A 33 -2.25 12.25 3.10
N SER A 34 -1.94 11.36 4.05
CA SER A 34 -1.52 11.76 5.40
C SER A 34 -0.24 12.59 5.40
N LEU A 35 0.72 12.27 4.52
CA LEU A 35 1.94 13.06 4.36
C LEU A 35 1.64 14.48 3.84
N ILE A 36 0.71 14.63 2.89
CA ILE A 36 0.25 15.95 2.42
C ILE A 36 -0.36 16.75 3.58
N LEU A 37 -1.17 16.10 4.43
CA LEU A 37 -1.75 16.77 5.61
C LEU A 37 -0.68 17.19 6.62
N LEU A 38 0.36 16.38 6.83
CA LEU A 38 1.47 16.68 7.76
C LEU A 38 2.44 17.74 7.22
N THR A 39 2.53 17.91 5.91
CA THR A 39 3.45 18.88 5.29
C THR A 39 2.77 20.22 4.99
N ASN A 40 1.44 20.23 4.88
CA ASN A 40 0.67 21.43 4.60
C ASN A 40 0.50 22.31 5.85
N LYS A 41 1.32 23.35 5.93
CA LYS A 41 1.32 24.34 7.03
C LYS A 41 -0.01 25.11 7.15
N ASN A 42 -0.77 25.26 6.06
CA ASN A 42 -2.03 26.01 6.08
C ASN A 42 -3.15 25.27 6.83
N LEU A 43 -3.02 23.95 7.03
CA LEU A 43 -4.01 23.15 7.75
C LEU A 43 -3.81 23.19 9.27
N GLY A 44 -2.72 23.79 9.77
CA GLY A 44 -2.42 23.88 11.21
C GLY A 44 -2.12 22.53 11.88
N ILE A 45 -2.13 21.42 11.14
CA ILE A 45 -1.77 20.07 11.61
C ILE A 45 -0.24 19.95 11.75
N ALA A 46 0.49 20.65 10.88
CA ALA A 46 1.94 20.69 10.85
C ALA A 46 2.45 21.83 11.75
N GLY A 47 3.02 21.50 12.91
CA GLY A 47 3.72 22.51 13.73
C GLY A 47 3.64 22.33 15.25
N ASN A 48 2.66 21.58 15.76
CA ASN A 48 2.62 21.23 17.17
C ASN A 48 2.78 19.70 17.35
N PRO A 49 3.98 19.21 17.71
CA PRO A 49 4.22 17.78 17.88
C PRO A 49 3.37 17.17 19.01
N TYR A 50 2.82 17.98 19.91
CA TYR A 50 1.94 17.53 21.00
C TYR A 50 0.45 17.55 20.63
N SER A 51 0.09 17.98 19.43
CA SER A 51 -1.31 17.96 19.00
C SER A 51 -1.78 16.52 18.77
N PRO A 52 -2.95 16.13 19.31
CA PRO A 52 -3.55 14.83 19.03
C PRO A 52 -3.76 14.59 17.53
N MET A 53 -4.05 15.64 16.76
CA MET A 53 -4.22 15.52 15.31
C MET A 53 -2.92 15.13 14.59
N THR A 54 -1.79 15.69 14.97
CA THR A 54 -0.48 15.35 14.38
C THR A 54 -0.16 13.86 14.63
N HIS A 55 -0.49 13.34 15.81
CA HIS A 55 -0.33 11.92 16.13
C HIS A 55 -1.23 11.02 15.27
N ILE A 56 -2.53 11.35 15.18
CA ILE A 56 -3.49 10.58 14.37
C ILE A 56 -3.03 10.52 12.91
N VAL A 57 -2.62 11.65 12.33
CA VAL A 57 -2.18 11.69 10.93
C VAL A 57 -0.86 10.95 10.74
N THR A 58 0.04 10.97 11.73
CA THR A 58 1.29 10.17 11.69
C THR A 58 0.99 8.66 11.75
N ILE A 59 0.03 8.24 12.58
CA ILE A 59 -0.42 6.85 12.64
C ILE A 59 -1.02 6.44 11.29
N LEU A 60 -1.86 7.28 10.68
CA LEU A 60 -2.41 7.03 9.34
C LEU A 60 -1.32 6.92 8.28
N TRP A 61 -0.32 7.79 8.35
CA TRP A 61 0.82 7.77 7.44
C TRP A 61 1.56 6.43 7.49
N MET A 62 1.87 5.93 8.69
CA MET A 62 2.58 4.65 8.86
C MET A 62 1.67 3.45 8.57
N SER A 63 0.44 3.47 9.05
CA SER A 63 -0.50 2.34 8.93
C SER A 63 -0.95 2.08 7.49
N GLY A 64 -0.96 3.08 6.60
CA GLY A 64 -1.34 2.91 5.20
C GLY A 64 -0.53 1.82 4.49
N HIS A 65 0.79 1.97 4.43
CA HIS A 65 1.65 0.99 3.75
C HIS A 65 2.01 -0.22 4.62
N LEU A 66 2.01 -0.11 5.96
CA LEU A 66 2.37 -1.22 6.85
C LEU A 66 1.22 -2.17 7.16
N LEU A 67 -0.01 -1.65 7.31
CA LEU A 67 -1.18 -2.44 7.72
C LEU A 67 -2.22 -2.52 6.62
N LEU A 68 -2.62 -1.38 6.05
CA LEU A 68 -3.72 -1.36 5.11
C LEU A 68 -3.36 -2.06 3.79
N TRP A 69 -2.14 -1.86 3.28
CA TRP A 69 -1.68 -2.57 2.07
C TRP A 69 -1.77 -4.10 2.20
N PRO A 70 -1.10 -4.78 3.16
CA PRO A 70 -1.19 -6.23 3.26
C PRO A 70 -2.60 -6.72 3.57
N LEU A 71 -3.38 -5.95 4.34
CA LEU A 71 -4.77 -6.30 4.67
C LEU A 71 -5.68 -6.24 3.44
N LEU A 72 -5.56 -5.20 2.60
CA LEU A 72 -6.26 -5.11 1.32
C LEU A 72 -5.85 -6.24 0.37
N SER A 73 -4.55 -6.55 0.26
CA SER A 73 -4.07 -7.66 -0.55
C SER A 73 -4.68 -8.98 -0.08
N TRP A 74 -4.74 -9.20 1.24
CA TRP A 74 -5.34 -10.39 1.83
C TRP A 74 -6.85 -10.50 1.56
N LEU A 75 -7.60 -9.41 1.74
CA LEU A 75 -9.04 -9.36 1.43
C LEU A 75 -9.29 -9.65 -0.06
N MET A 76 -8.47 -9.11 -0.95
CA MET A 76 -8.60 -9.39 -2.38
C MET A 76 -8.29 -10.84 -2.73
N ILE A 77 -7.29 -11.47 -2.10
CA ILE A 77 -7.05 -12.92 -2.25
C ILE A 77 -8.29 -13.71 -1.84
N ARG A 78 -8.89 -13.42 -0.67
CA ARG A 78 -10.10 -14.12 -0.20
C ARG A 78 -11.26 -13.95 -1.18
N ARG A 79 -11.48 -12.72 -1.66
CA ARG A 79 -12.54 -12.42 -2.63
C ARG A 79 -12.31 -13.13 -3.96
N ALA A 80 -11.08 -13.10 -4.48
CA ALA A 80 -10.72 -13.71 -5.75
C ALA A 80 -10.89 -15.24 -5.72
N LYS A 81 -10.55 -15.89 -4.60
CA LYS A 81 -10.82 -17.32 -4.39
C LYS A 81 -12.31 -17.64 -4.41
N LYS A 82 -13.12 -16.84 -3.70
CA LYS A 82 -14.59 -17.04 -3.66
C LYS A 82 -15.23 -16.85 -5.03
N SER A 83 -14.71 -15.94 -5.86
CA SER A 83 -15.23 -15.66 -7.19
C SER A 83 -14.58 -16.48 -8.32
N GLY A 84 -13.66 -17.40 -8.00
CA GLY A 84 -12.92 -18.18 -9.01
C GLY A 84 -11.99 -17.35 -9.92
N ASN A 85 -11.67 -16.11 -9.56
CA ASN A 85 -10.85 -15.23 -10.39
C ASN A 85 -9.34 -15.46 -10.12
N LEU A 86 -8.79 -16.48 -10.78
CA LEU A 86 -7.38 -16.88 -10.67
C LEU A 86 -6.38 -15.74 -10.98
N HIS A 87 -6.72 -14.85 -11.92
CA HIS A 87 -5.82 -13.75 -12.30
C HIS A 87 -5.74 -12.67 -11.22
N CYS A 88 -6.89 -12.30 -10.66
CA CYS A 88 -6.95 -11.39 -9.52
C CYS A 88 -6.29 -11.98 -8.28
N GLU A 89 -6.43 -13.30 -8.05
CA GLU A 89 -5.73 -13.98 -6.95
C GLU A 89 -4.21 -13.88 -7.11
N LYS A 90 -3.68 -14.19 -8.31
CA LYS A 90 -2.24 -14.10 -8.59
C LYS A 90 -1.71 -12.68 -8.39
N GLY A 91 -2.42 -11.66 -8.89
CA GLY A 91 -2.06 -10.26 -8.70
C GLY A 91 -2.06 -9.85 -7.23
N SER A 92 -3.09 -10.24 -6.49
CA SER A 92 -3.22 -9.93 -5.06
C SER A 92 -2.15 -10.62 -4.21
N ARG A 93 -1.77 -11.87 -4.55
CA ARG A 93 -0.64 -12.57 -3.90
C ARG A 93 0.70 -11.91 -4.17
N LEU A 94 0.92 -11.44 -5.40
CA LEU A 94 2.13 -10.67 -5.72
C LEU A 94 2.15 -9.36 -4.94
N SER A 95 1.01 -8.66 -4.85
CA SER A 95 0.86 -7.45 -4.03
C SER A 95 1.21 -7.70 -2.57
N LEU A 96 0.74 -8.82 -2.00
CA LEU A 96 1.06 -9.19 -0.62
C LEU A 96 2.56 -9.49 -0.43
N LYS A 97 3.19 -10.18 -1.38
CA LYS A 97 4.65 -10.42 -1.35
C LYS A 97 5.43 -9.12 -1.40
N LEU A 98 5.02 -8.19 -2.26
CA LEU A 98 5.60 -6.84 -2.34
C LEU A 98 5.44 -6.08 -1.03
N ALA A 99 4.26 -6.13 -0.40
CA ALA A 99 4.03 -5.51 0.89
C ALA A 99 4.96 -6.09 1.98
N ILE A 100 5.12 -7.42 2.04
CA ILE A 100 6.03 -8.07 2.99
C ILE A 100 7.48 -7.66 2.74
N ALA A 101 7.93 -7.66 1.48
CA ALA A 101 9.27 -7.21 1.12
C ALA A 101 9.50 -5.73 1.49
N TRP A 102 8.49 -4.89 1.29
CA TRP A 102 8.50 -3.48 1.66
C TRP A 102 8.61 -3.27 3.18
N ILE A 103 7.83 -4.02 3.96
CA ILE A 103 7.89 -3.98 5.43
C ILE A 103 9.28 -4.43 5.91
N ALA A 104 9.81 -5.53 5.36
CA ALA A 104 11.14 -6.02 5.69
C ALA A 104 12.22 -4.98 5.37
N PHE A 105 12.10 -4.28 4.24
CA PHE A 105 12.99 -3.18 3.88
C PHE A 105 12.95 -2.04 4.89
N ILE A 106 11.75 -1.56 5.28
CA ILE A 106 11.60 -0.49 6.28
C ILE A 106 12.24 -0.90 7.62
N VAL A 107 11.95 -2.11 8.10
CA VAL A 107 12.49 -2.62 9.37
C VAL A 107 14.01 -2.72 9.29
N SER A 108 14.56 -3.19 8.17
CA SER A 108 16.01 -3.31 7.98
C SER A 108 16.71 -1.95 8.00
N VAL A 109 16.14 -0.94 7.32
CA VAL A 109 16.67 0.43 7.33
C VAL A 109 16.59 1.05 8.72
N GLY A 110 15.46 0.87 9.42
CA GLY A 110 15.28 1.36 10.79
C GLY A 110 16.26 0.70 11.77
N ALA A 111 16.46 -0.61 11.67
CA ALA A 111 17.43 -1.34 12.49
C ALA A 111 18.86 -0.86 12.22
N LEU A 112 19.23 -0.62 10.95
CA LEU A 112 20.54 -0.11 10.58
C LEU A 112 20.79 1.29 11.17
N GLN A 113 19.81 2.20 11.11
CA GLN A 113 19.91 3.53 11.72
C GLN A 113 20.06 3.46 13.24
N ALA A 114 19.31 2.59 13.90
CA ALA A 114 19.42 2.39 15.35
C ALA A 114 20.80 1.86 15.76
N LEU A 115 21.36 0.92 14.99
CA LEU A 115 22.70 0.37 15.23
C LEU A 115 23.83 1.36 14.92
N SER A 116 23.64 2.27 13.96
CA SER A 116 24.63 3.31 13.64
C SER A 116 24.61 4.50 14.60
N GLY A 117 23.83 4.44 15.70
CA GLY A 117 23.74 5.52 16.68
C GLY A 117 22.91 6.73 16.22
N GLY A 118 22.03 6.55 15.24
CA GLY A 118 21.15 7.61 14.76
C GLY A 118 20.06 7.94 15.78
N ALA A 119 20.26 9.05 16.49
CA ALA A 119 19.25 9.79 17.25
C ALA A 119 19.30 11.27 16.83
#